data_AF-A0A258SP24-F1
#
_entry.id   AF-A0A258SP24-F1
#
_cell.length_a   1.000
_cell.length_b   1.000
_cell.length_c   1.000
_cell.angle_alpha   90.00
_cell.angle_beta   90.00
_cell.angle_gamma   90.00
#
_symmetry.space_group_name_H-M   'P 1'
#
loop_
_entity.id
_entity.type
_entity.pdbx_description
1 polymer ?
#
loop_
_entity_poly.entity_id
_entity_poly.type
_entity_poly.pdbx_seq_one_letter_code
_entity_poly.pdbx_strand_id
1 'polypeptide(L)'
;PKVDVHHFDEIRKWLETGHEYSEDLHGEVLGTSDRKDILHNFDDRSSRHIIPHNDLFLGHFPNVPRNIREVTVLDKQGALGNFEERLHALSDKEVVDEAKRCMSCGQCFECDNCVVYCPQTAVFKVKKKDNPTVGRYVDTDYTKCIGCHICADVCPTGYIIMGMGD
;
A
#
# COMPACT_ATOMS: atom_id res chain seq x y z
N PRO A 1 -8.47 -2.43 -21.20
CA PRO A 1 -9.71 -2.48 -20.39
C PRO A 1 -9.70 -1.33 -19.38
N LYS A 2 -10.66 -0.39 -19.44
CA LYS A 2 -10.87 0.57 -18.35
C LYS A 2 -11.42 -0.24 -17.17
N VAL A 3 -10.54 -0.62 -16.25
CA VAL A 3 -10.94 -1.26 -15.01
C VAL A 3 -11.52 -0.13 -14.16
N ASP A 4 -12.81 -0.20 -13.85
CA ASP A 4 -13.51 0.74 -12.96
C ASP A 4 -13.10 0.40 -11.52
N VAL A 5 -11.87 0.75 -11.16
CA VAL A 5 -11.30 0.58 -9.83
C VAL A 5 -10.96 1.94 -9.27
N HIS A 6 -11.38 2.17 -8.02
CA HIS A 6 -10.85 3.28 -7.25
C HIS A 6 -9.38 2.99 -6.95
N HIS A 7 -8.50 3.72 -7.64
CA HIS A 7 -7.08 3.71 -7.34
C HIS A 7 -6.79 4.39 -5.99
N PHE A 8 -5.67 4.02 -5.37
CA PHE A 8 -5.22 4.63 -4.13
C PHE A 8 -4.78 6.08 -4.38
N ASP A 9 -5.67 7.03 -4.10
CA ASP A 9 -5.40 8.45 -4.26
C ASP A 9 -4.44 8.96 -3.17
N GLU A 10 -3.15 9.02 -3.52
CA GLU A 10 -2.08 9.41 -2.61
C GLU A 10 -2.16 10.89 -2.21
N ILE A 11 -2.52 11.78 -3.13
CA ILE A 11 -2.67 13.22 -2.86
C ILE A 11 -3.80 13.43 -1.84
N ARG A 12 -4.94 12.77 -2.02
CA ARG A 12 -6.02 12.82 -1.03
C ARG A 12 -5.56 12.30 0.33
N LYS A 13 -4.80 11.20 0.39
CA LYS A 13 -4.28 10.68 1.67
C LYS A 13 -3.27 11.62 2.32
N TRP A 14 -2.47 12.32 1.53
CA TRP A 14 -1.56 13.37 2.00
C TRP A 14 -2.32 14.54 2.63
N LEU A 15 -3.37 15.02 1.94
CA LEU A 15 -4.25 16.10 2.42
C LEU A 15 -5.09 15.70 3.64
N GLU A 16 -5.60 14.46 3.69
CA GLU A 16 -6.34 13.94 4.87
C GLU A 16 -5.47 13.95 6.13
N THR A 17 -4.15 13.80 5.98
CA THR A 17 -3.16 13.97 7.05
C THR A 17 -2.70 15.43 7.23
N GLY A 18 -3.42 16.41 6.69
CA GLY A 18 -3.15 17.83 6.95
C GLY A 18 -1.83 18.36 6.41
N HIS A 19 -1.20 17.66 5.47
CA HIS A 19 -0.06 18.19 4.74
C HIS A 19 -0.51 19.15 3.64
N GLU A 20 0.34 20.13 3.34
CA GLU A 20 0.15 20.98 2.17
C GLU A 20 0.57 20.23 0.90
N TYR A 21 -0.07 20.57 -0.22
CA TYR A 21 0.28 20.07 -1.54
C TYR A 21 0.18 21.21 -2.56
N SER A 22 1.27 21.46 -3.28
CA SER A 22 1.34 22.50 -4.31
C SER A 22 1.17 21.87 -5.70
N GLU A 23 0.09 22.23 -6.39
CA GLU A 23 -0.15 21.86 -7.80
C GLU A 23 0.63 22.74 -8.79
N ASP A 24 1.21 23.84 -8.32
CA ASP A 24 1.82 24.89 -9.14
C ASP A 24 3.21 24.51 -9.70
N LEU A 25 3.69 23.30 -9.40
CA LEU A 25 4.95 22.79 -9.93
C LEU A 25 4.71 22.12 -11.28
N HIS A 26 5.15 22.83 -12.31
CA HIS A 26 5.17 22.33 -13.67
C HIS A 26 6.61 22.27 -14.18
N GLY A 27 7.02 21.12 -14.70
CA GLY A 27 8.37 20.90 -15.24
C GLY A 27 9.42 20.48 -14.21
N GLU A 28 10.68 20.52 -14.63
CA GLU A 28 11.81 20.09 -13.81
C GLU A 28 12.24 21.18 -12.83
N VAL A 29 12.14 20.91 -11.53
CA VAL A 29 12.53 21.85 -10.46
C VAL A 29 13.57 21.21 -9.54
N LEU A 30 14.69 21.89 -9.38
CA LEU A 30 15.81 21.47 -8.51
C LEU A 30 15.55 21.84 -7.05
N GLY A 31 16.15 21.11 -6.11
CA GLY A 31 16.10 21.42 -4.68
C GLY A 31 14.74 21.16 -4.02
N THR A 32 13.87 20.38 -4.68
CA THR A 32 12.55 20.04 -4.16
C THR A 32 12.61 19.07 -2.98
N SER A 33 13.73 18.37 -2.77
CA SER A 33 13.98 17.51 -1.60
C SER A 33 13.78 18.20 -0.24
N ASP A 34 13.96 19.52 -0.18
CA ASP A 34 13.78 20.31 1.05
C ASP A 34 12.35 20.89 1.20
N ARG A 35 11.49 20.71 0.19
CA ARG A 35 10.11 21.18 0.20
C ARG A 35 9.19 20.15 0.82
N LYS A 36 8.21 20.65 1.59
CA LYS A 36 7.23 19.82 2.31
C LYS A 36 5.86 19.77 1.65
N ASP A 37 5.62 20.68 0.72
CA ASP A 37 4.38 20.80 -0.05
C ASP A 37 4.45 20.05 -1.38
N ILE A 38 5.45 19.18 -1.54
CA ILE A 38 5.65 18.33 -2.72
C ILE A 38 5.71 16.88 -2.26
N LEU A 39 4.98 16.05 -2.99
CA LEU A 39 5.07 14.61 -2.85
C LEU A 39 6.19 14.07 -3.76
N HIS A 40 7.35 13.78 -3.17
CA HIS A 40 8.44 13.10 -3.87
C HIS A 40 8.14 11.61 -3.98
N ASN A 41 7.43 11.25 -5.03
CA ASN A 41 7.43 9.91 -5.58
C ASN A 41 6.97 10.02 -7.04
N PHE A 42 7.88 9.77 -7.98
CA PHE A 42 7.63 9.89 -9.41
C PHE A 42 6.42 9.03 -9.81
N ASP A 43 5.36 9.71 -10.26
CA ASP A 43 4.02 9.25 -10.60
C ASP A 43 3.18 8.72 -9.43
N ASP A 44 1.90 9.09 -9.45
CA ASP A 44 0.81 8.33 -8.83
C ASP A 44 0.85 6.89 -9.37
N ARG A 45 1.67 6.06 -8.74
CA ARG A 45 1.87 4.65 -9.06
C ARG A 45 0.66 3.81 -8.64
N SER A 46 -0.34 4.38 -7.97
CA SER A 46 -1.58 3.67 -7.65
C SER A 46 -2.32 3.18 -8.90
N SER A 47 -2.11 3.87 -10.03
CA SER A 47 -2.65 3.51 -11.35
C SER A 47 -1.93 2.32 -12.02
N ARG A 48 -0.69 2.01 -11.63
CA ARG A 48 0.19 1.03 -12.33
C ARG A 48 0.84 -0.03 -11.44
N HIS A 49 0.79 0.10 -10.12
CA HIS A 49 1.67 -0.64 -9.21
C HIS A 49 0.91 -1.15 -7.99
N ILE A 50 -0.04 -2.06 -8.26
CA ILE A 50 -0.24 -3.17 -7.33
C ILE A 50 0.97 -4.07 -7.56
N ILE A 51 1.87 -4.15 -6.57
CA ILE A 51 3.00 -5.07 -6.69
C ILE A 51 2.46 -6.50 -6.86
N PRO A 52 3.03 -7.29 -7.77
CA PRO A 52 2.54 -8.62 -8.01
C PRO A 52 2.92 -9.55 -6.85
N HIS A 53 2.20 -10.67 -6.70
CA HIS A 53 2.38 -11.59 -5.58
C HIS A 53 3.79 -12.20 -5.48
N ASN A 54 4.56 -12.21 -6.56
CA ASN A 54 5.95 -12.67 -6.59
C ASN A 54 6.95 -11.67 -5.98
N ASP A 55 6.54 -10.42 -5.79
CA ASP A 55 7.36 -9.38 -5.16
C ASP A 55 7.01 -9.20 -3.67
N LEU A 56 6.00 -9.94 -3.19
CA LEU A 56 5.66 -10.04 -1.77
C LEU A 56 6.45 -11.15 -1.09
N PHE A 57 6.91 -10.91 0.13
CA PHE A 57 7.43 -12.00 0.97
C PHE A 57 6.26 -12.73 1.65
N LEU A 58 5.63 -13.67 0.91
CA LEU A 58 4.45 -14.39 1.38
C LEU A 58 4.67 -15.18 2.68
N GLY A 59 5.91 -15.56 3.00
CA GLY A 59 6.27 -16.22 4.26
C GLY A 59 6.08 -15.35 5.51
N HIS A 60 5.93 -14.04 5.36
CA HIS A 60 5.61 -13.14 6.47
C HIS A 60 4.14 -13.25 6.92
N PHE A 61 3.25 -13.65 6.01
CA PHE A 61 1.81 -13.61 6.25
C PHE A 61 1.28 -15.01 6.61
N PRO A 62 0.43 -15.14 7.64
CA PRO A 62 -0.19 -16.42 7.95
C PRO A 62 -1.13 -16.84 6.82
N ASN A 63 -1.16 -18.13 6.52
CA ASN A 63 -2.14 -18.66 5.58
C ASN A 63 -3.52 -18.64 6.24
N VAL A 64 -4.42 -17.78 5.74
CA VAL A 64 -5.79 -17.66 6.22
C VAL A 64 -6.74 -17.84 5.03
N PRO A 65 -7.69 -18.79 5.09
CA PRO A 65 -8.66 -19.00 4.02
C PRO A 65 -9.55 -17.77 3.86
N ARG A 66 -10.04 -17.55 2.64
CA ARG A 66 -10.96 -16.44 2.35
C ARG A 66 -12.34 -16.71 2.93
N ASN A 67 -12.97 -15.66 3.46
CA ASN A 67 -14.39 -15.71 3.80
C ASN A 67 -15.21 -15.71 2.49
N ILE A 68 -15.74 -16.87 2.12
CA ILE A 68 -16.54 -17.03 0.91
C ILE A 68 -17.97 -16.61 1.23
N ARG A 69 -18.46 -15.61 0.51
CA ARG A 69 -19.85 -15.16 0.64
C ARG A 69 -20.82 -16.28 0.29
N GLU A 70 -21.90 -16.39 1.05
CA GLU A 70 -22.98 -17.30 0.72
C GLU A 70 -23.66 -16.88 -0.58
N VAL A 71 -23.97 -17.88 -1.42
CA VAL A 71 -24.61 -17.67 -2.70
C VAL A 71 -25.89 -18.49 -2.79
N THR A 72 -27.03 -17.84 -2.95
CA THR A 72 -28.28 -18.52 -3.27
C THR A 72 -28.22 -19.06 -4.70
N VAL A 73 -28.23 -20.38 -4.84
CA VAL A 73 -28.31 -21.05 -6.15
C VAL A 73 -29.77 -21.36 -6.44
N LEU A 74 -30.28 -20.81 -7.54
CA LEU A 74 -31.67 -21.02 -7.99
C LEU A 74 -31.69 -22.05 -9.12
N ASP A 75 -32.73 -22.88 -9.13
CA ASP A 75 -33.05 -23.72 -10.27
C ASP A 75 -33.97 -22.97 -11.26
N LYS A 76 -34.37 -23.65 -12.35
CA LYS A 76 -35.22 -23.05 -13.40
C LYS A 76 -36.53 -22.50 -12.85
N GLN A 77 -37.13 -23.13 -11.84
CA GLN A 77 -38.42 -22.71 -11.29
C GLN A 77 -38.24 -21.61 -10.25
N GLY A 78 -37.23 -21.74 -9.38
CA GLY A 78 -36.88 -20.75 -8.35
C GLY A 78 -36.38 -19.42 -8.92
N ALA A 79 -35.96 -19.38 -10.20
CA ALA A 79 -35.60 -18.14 -10.88
C ALA A 79 -36.81 -17.32 -11.36
N LEU A 80 -37.98 -17.94 -11.56
CA LEU A 80 -39.15 -17.24 -12.08
C LEU A 80 -39.77 -16.36 -10.99
N GLY A 81 -39.74 -15.05 -11.19
CA GLY A 81 -40.31 -14.07 -10.26
C GLY A 81 -39.49 -13.83 -9.00
N ASN A 82 -38.25 -14.35 -8.92
CA ASN A 82 -37.34 -14.10 -7.80
C ASN A 82 -36.47 -12.88 -8.10
N PHE A 83 -36.56 -11.87 -7.23
CA PHE A 83 -35.78 -10.62 -7.28
C PHE A 83 -34.88 -10.44 -6.04
N GLU A 84 -34.67 -11.50 -5.27
CA GLU A 84 -33.82 -11.49 -4.09
C GLU A 84 -32.34 -11.44 -4.49
N GLU A 85 -31.53 -10.82 -3.63
CA GLU A 85 -30.09 -10.82 -3.79
C GLU A 85 -29.54 -12.24 -3.65
N ARG A 86 -28.71 -12.63 -4.61
CA ARG A 86 -28.13 -13.98 -4.63
C ARG A 86 -26.76 -14.06 -3.96
N LEU A 87 -26.06 -12.93 -3.80
CA LEU A 87 -24.75 -12.86 -3.17
C LEU A 87 -24.91 -12.16 -1.82
N HIS A 88 -24.92 -12.94 -0.75
CA HIS A 88 -25.16 -12.38 0.58
C HIS A 88 -23.93 -11.62 1.09
N ALA A 89 -24.20 -10.55 1.85
CA ALA A 89 -23.15 -9.82 2.55
C ALA A 89 -22.48 -10.71 3.61
N LEU A 90 -21.19 -10.49 3.84
CA LEU A 90 -20.51 -11.05 5.00
C LEU A 90 -21.06 -10.39 6.27
N SER A 91 -21.12 -11.14 7.37
CA SER A 91 -21.39 -10.55 8.68
C SER A 91 -20.29 -9.56 9.08
N ASP A 92 -20.57 -8.60 9.96
CA ASP A 92 -19.59 -7.61 10.42
C ASP A 92 -18.29 -8.25 10.91
N LYS A 93 -18.40 -9.40 11.58
CA LYS A 93 -17.25 -10.18 12.03
C LYS A 93 -16.42 -10.71 10.86
N GLU A 94 -17.06 -11.33 9.87
CA GLU A 94 -16.38 -11.86 8.69
C GLU A 94 -15.77 -10.76 7.82
N VAL A 95 -16.40 -9.58 7.77
CA VAL A 95 -15.85 -8.39 7.09
C VAL A 95 -14.56 -7.96 7.77
N VAL A 96 -14.54 -7.85 9.10
CA VAL A 96 -13.32 -7.50 9.85
C VAL A 96 -12.24 -8.57 9.67
N ASP A 97 -12.61 -9.85 9.71
CA ASP A 97 -11.67 -10.95 9.54
C ASP A 97 -11.09 -10.99 8.12
N GLU A 98 -11.89 -10.67 7.08
CA GLU A 98 -11.41 -10.55 5.70
C GLU A 98 -10.51 -9.32 5.52
N ALA A 99 -10.85 -8.18 6.13
CA ALA A 99 -10.04 -6.96 6.06
C ALA A 99 -8.64 -7.16 6.67
N LYS A 100 -8.52 -7.95 7.74
CA LYS A 100 -7.24 -8.32 8.37
C LYS A 100 -6.35 -9.20 7.50
N ARG A 101 -6.87 -9.80 6.42
CA ARG A 101 -6.08 -10.57 5.45
C ARG A 101 -5.34 -9.67 4.45
N CYS A 102 -5.58 -8.36 4.46
CA CYS A 102 -4.88 -7.41 3.60
C CYS A 102 -3.37 -7.47 3.87
N MET A 103 -2.58 -7.62 2.81
CA MET A 103 -1.12 -7.70 2.89
C MET A 103 -0.43 -6.34 2.73
N SER A 104 -1.18 -5.22 2.70
CA SER A 104 -0.63 -3.87 2.52
C SER A 104 0.37 -3.75 1.35
N CYS A 105 0.09 -4.44 0.24
CA CYS A 105 0.99 -4.52 -0.92
C CYS A 105 1.41 -3.11 -1.41
N GLY A 106 2.71 -2.87 -1.52
CA GLY A 106 3.30 -1.58 -1.92
C GLY A 106 3.30 -0.51 -0.85
N GLN A 107 2.87 -0.80 0.39
CA GLN A 107 2.78 0.17 1.49
C GLN A 107 3.51 -0.33 2.73
N CYS A 108 4.09 0.58 3.50
CA CYS A 108 4.64 0.26 4.81
C CYS A 108 3.49 0.01 5.81
N PHE A 109 3.62 -1.00 6.66
CA PHE A 109 2.69 -1.31 7.75
C PHE A 109 3.44 -1.46 9.08
N GLU A 110 4.64 -0.87 9.17
CA GLU A 110 5.45 -0.82 10.39
C GLU A 110 5.86 -2.18 10.97
N CYS A 111 6.20 -3.16 10.13
CA CYS A 111 6.79 -4.43 10.61
C CYS A 111 8.21 -4.29 11.17
N ASP A 112 8.85 -3.13 10.98
CA ASP A 112 10.19 -2.77 11.48
C ASP A 112 11.36 -3.66 10.99
N ASN A 113 11.13 -4.67 10.14
CA ASN A 113 12.18 -5.52 9.56
C ASN A 113 13.31 -4.70 8.93
N CYS A 114 12.97 -3.74 8.08
CA CYS A 114 13.95 -2.92 7.38
C CYS A 114 14.82 -2.06 8.32
N VAL A 115 14.28 -1.65 9.46
CA VAL A 115 15.01 -0.91 10.51
C VAL A 115 15.95 -1.84 11.26
N VAL A 116 15.47 -3.04 11.62
CA VAL A 116 16.24 -4.03 12.39
C VAL A 116 17.40 -4.60 11.60
N TYR A 117 17.19 -4.93 10.32
CA TYR A 117 18.20 -5.60 9.49
C TYR A 117 19.15 -4.63 8.79
N CYS A 118 18.94 -3.31 8.87
CA CYS A 118 19.84 -2.35 8.23
C CYS A 118 21.19 -2.30 8.97
N PRO A 119 22.30 -2.75 8.36
CA PRO A 119 23.61 -2.80 9.04
C PRO A 119 24.18 -1.40 9.31
N GLN A 120 23.71 -0.38 8.59
CA GLN A 120 24.17 1.00 8.72
C GLN A 120 23.22 1.88 9.53
N THR A 121 22.10 1.33 10.03
CA THR A 121 21.02 2.13 10.66
C THR A 121 20.55 3.30 9.77
N ALA A 122 20.59 3.10 8.44
CA ALA A 122 20.21 4.10 7.45
C ALA A 122 18.69 4.22 7.32
N VAL A 123 17.94 3.14 7.57
CA VAL A 123 16.47 3.16 7.56
C VAL A 123 15.94 3.52 8.95
N PHE A 124 15.05 4.50 9.03
CA PHE A 124 14.45 4.96 10.27
C PHE A 124 12.95 5.19 10.14
N LYS A 125 12.25 5.15 11.28
CA LYS A 125 10.80 5.45 11.34
C LYS A 125 10.58 6.96 11.24
N VAL A 126 9.68 7.37 10.36
CA VAL A 126 9.21 8.76 10.29
C VAL A 126 8.55 9.10 11.63
N LYS A 127 8.86 10.26 12.18
CA LYS A 127 8.35 10.63 13.51
C LYS A 127 6.87 10.95 13.39
N LYS A 128 6.06 10.50 14.36
CA LYS A 128 4.62 10.79 14.38
C LYS A 128 4.29 12.30 14.33
N LYS A 129 5.17 13.14 14.87
CA LYS A 129 5.03 14.60 14.83
C LYS A 129 5.13 15.19 13.41
N ASP A 130 5.77 14.46 12.49
CA ASP A 130 5.90 14.81 11.08
C ASP A 130 4.71 14.23 10.27
N ASN A 131 3.68 13.72 10.97
CA ASN A 131 2.40 13.24 10.47
C ASN A 131 2.47 12.33 9.23
N PRO A 132 3.19 11.19 9.27
CA PRO A 132 3.34 10.34 8.09
C PRO A 132 1.99 9.94 7.48
N THR A 133 1.86 10.05 6.16
CA THR A 133 0.67 9.58 5.46
C THR A 133 0.58 8.05 5.47
N VAL A 134 -0.60 7.52 5.12
CA VAL A 134 -0.86 6.08 5.08
C VAL A 134 0.18 5.39 4.22
N GLY A 135 0.83 4.35 4.76
CA GLY A 135 1.82 3.57 4.04
C GLY A 135 3.23 4.15 3.99
N ARG A 136 3.49 5.37 4.50
CA ARG A 136 4.80 6.05 4.42
C ARG A 136 5.41 6.26 5.81
N TYR A 137 5.72 5.17 6.50
CA TYR A 137 6.15 5.19 7.90
C TYR A 137 7.67 5.07 8.12
N VAL A 138 8.44 4.77 7.08
CA VAL A 138 9.91 4.69 7.15
C VAL A 138 10.55 5.47 6.02
N ASP A 139 11.74 6.00 6.30
CA ASP A 139 12.56 6.79 5.39
C ASP A 139 14.04 6.36 5.48
N THR A 140 14.85 6.78 4.52
CA THR A 140 16.25 6.37 4.36
C THR A 140 17.20 7.56 4.42
N ASP A 141 18.15 7.50 5.34
CA ASP A 141 19.31 8.38 5.40
C ASP A 141 20.33 7.95 4.35
N TYR A 142 20.30 8.61 3.20
CA TYR A 142 21.21 8.34 2.08
C TYR A 142 22.68 8.64 2.40
N THR A 143 22.99 9.40 3.44
CA THR A 143 24.38 9.63 3.87
C THR A 143 25.00 8.41 4.55
N LYS A 144 24.15 7.48 5.05
CA LYS A 144 24.56 6.22 5.68
C LYS A 144 24.31 5.01 4.80
N CYS A 145 23.41 5.13 3.82
CA CYS A 145 23.05 4.03 2.95
C CYS A 145 24.24 3.61 2.07
N ILE A 146 24.59 2.34 2.11
CA ILE A 146 25.68 1.74 1.30
C ILE A 146 25.16 0.90 0.12
N GLY A 147 23.85 0.91 -0.15
CA GLY A 147 23.27 0.15 -1.26
C GLY A 147 23.36 -1.38 -1.09
N CYS A 148 23.28 -1.90 0.13
CA CYS A 148 23.37 -3.35 0.40
C CYS A 148 22.07 -4.15 0.12
N HIS A 149 20.96 -3.47 -0.14
CA HIS A 149 19.64 -4.02 -0.50
C HIS A 149 18.92 -4.88 0.56
N ILE A 150 19.56 -5.18 1.69
CA ILE A 150 18.97 -5.97 2.78
C ILE A 150 17.59 -5.45 3.21
N CYS A 151 17.41 -4.13 3.30
CA CYS A 151 16.14 -3.53 3.69
C CYS A 151 15.00 -3.81 2.69
N ALA A 152 15.32 -3.89 1.39
CA ALA A 152 14.36 -4.26 0.34
C ALA A 152 14.04 -5.76 0.43
N ASP A 153 15.05 -6.61 0.56
CA ASP A 153 14.89 -8.07 0.61
C ASP A 153 14.01 -8.55 1.79
N VAL A 154 14.09 -7.87 2.93
CA VAL A 154 13.32 -8.22 4.13
C VAL A 154 11.95 -7.51 4.21
N CYS A 155 11.62 -6.65 3.23
CA CYS A 155 10.35 -5.93 3.19
C CYS A 155 9.23 -6.86 2.69
N PRO A 156 8.23 -7.21 3.51
CA PRO A 156 7.26 -8.20 3.08
C PRO A 156 6.20 -7.66 2.14
N THR A 157 6.08 -6.34 2.07
CA THR A 157 5.10 -5.62 1.25
C THR A 157 5.70 -4.97 0.01
N GLY A 158 7.00 -5.16 -0.26
CA GLY A 158 7.68 -4.51 -1.38
C GLY A 158 7.62 -2.97 -1.36
N TYR A 159 7.43 -2.35 -0.19
CA TYR A 159 7.41 -0.89 -0.03
C TYR A 159 8.78 -0.27 -0.30
N ILE A 160 9.87 -0.94 0.07
CA ILE A 160 11.22 -0.46 -0.17
C ILE A 160 11.66 -0.88 -1.56
N ILE A 161 11.83 0.12 -2.43
CA ILE A 161 12.31 -0.06 -3.80
C ILE A 161 13.72 0.52 -3.89
N MET A 162 14.63 -0.22 -4.51
CA MET A 162 15.98 0.27 -4.79
C MET A 162 15.94 1.14 -6.05
N GLY A 163 16.54 2.32 -5.99
CA GLY A 163 16.56 3.32 -7.08
C GLY A 163 17.39 2.95 -8.31
N MET A 164 17.42 1.68 -8.70
CA MET A 164 17.89 1.28 -10.01
C MET A 164 16.70 1.40 -10.95
N GLY A 165 16.71 2.43 -11.79
CA GLY A 165 15.61 2.71 -12.72
C GLY A 165 15.30 1.48 -13.59
N ASP A 166 14.01 1.18 -13.68
CA ASP A 166 13.43 0.43 -14.80
C ASP A 166 13.28 1.35 -16.02
#